data_AF-A0A2E6H0Z0-F1
#
_entry.id   AF-A0A2E6H0Z0-F1
#
_cell.length_a   1.000
_cell.length_b   1.000
_cell.length_c   1.000
_cell.angle_alpha   90.00
_cell.angle_beta   90.00
_cell.angle_gamma   90.00
#
_symmetry.space_group_name_H-M   'P 1'
#
loop_
_entity.id
_entity.type
_entity.pdbx_description
1 polymer ?
#
loop_
_entity_poly.entity_id
_entity_poly.type
_entity_poly.pdbx_seq_one_letter_code
_entity_poly.pdbx_strand_id
1 'polypeptide(L)'
;MSKKISPNLIVFNGTSSSGKSSIAHILHRKLLNPPRLLIKLDDLLYRLPLSEINRDEYRKLCDPCHDTLSGYTLSAIKSGLLCIVDTVFEEGCFERFSKKLSGVKPFYIKVFCPLEILKQREAERGDRKIGTAEGQFDITHLGIKYDLELDTSKLSPEESVSKILRIVE
;
A
#
# COMPACT_ATOMS: atom_id res chain seq x y z
N MET A 1 -5.32 -11.94 -26.77
CA MET A 1 -4.74 -11.16 -25.66
C MET A 1 -5.88 -10.49 -24.92
N SER A 2 -6.02 -10.72 -23.62
CA SER A 2 -7.01 -10.02 -22.80
C SER A 2 -6.73 -8.52 -22.82
N LYS A 3 -7.77 -7.69 -22.94
CA LYS A 3 -7.64 -6.23 -22.94
C LYS A 3 -7.08 -5.78 -21.58
N LYS A 4 -6.00 -4.99 -21.60
CA LYS A 4 -5.45 -4.35 -20.39
C LYS A 4 -6.44 -3.35 -19.81
N ILE A 5 -6.31 -3.07 -18.53
CA ILE A 5 -7.09 -2.06 -17.82
C ILE A 5 -6.29 -0.77 -17.61
N SER A 6 -6.98 0.36 -17.60
CA SER A 6 -6.46 1.68 -17.25
C SER A 6 -7.06 2.14 -15.92
N PRO A 7 -6.54 1.70 -14.76
CA PRO A 7 -6.96 2.24 -13.47
C PRO A 7 -6.47 3.68 -13.32
N ASN A 8 -7.19 4.50 -12.55
CA ASN A 8 -6.67 5.79 -12.08
C ASN A 8 -6.13 5.73 -10.65
N LEU A 9 -6.23 4.55 -10.02
CA LEU A 9 -5.71 4.26 -8.69
C LEU A 9 -5.19 2.82 -8.64
N ILE A 10 -3.93 2.64 -8.25
CA ILE A 10 -3.33 1.33 -7.94
C ILE A 10 -3.00 1.31 -6.46
N VAL A 11 -3.50 0.33 -5.71
CA VAL A 11 -3.31 0.26 -4.26
C VAL A 11 -2.58 -1.01 -3.89
N PHE A 12 -1.40 -0.89 -3.29
CA PHE A 12 -0.69 -1.98 -2.65
C PHE A 12 -1.07 -2.03 -1.18
N ASN A 13 -1.63 -3.16 -0.74
CA ASN A 13 -1.90 -3.43 0.66
C ASN A 13 -1.25 -4.75 1.12
N GLY A 14 -0.72 -4.75 2.34
CA GLY A 14 0.12 -5.82 2.88
C GLY A 14 0.87 -5.35 4.12
N THR A 15 1.32 -6.32 4.91
CA THR A 15 1.99 -6.07 6.19
C THR A 15 3.33 -5.34 6.06
N SER A 16 3.83 -4.80 7.16
CA SER A 16 5.22 -4.37 7.31
C SER A 16 6.17 -5.44 6.76
N SER A 17 7.20 -5.01 6.03
CA SER A 17 8.21 -5.91 5.42
C SER A 17 7.73 -6.88 4.32
N SER A 18 6.48 -6.78 3.86
CA SER A 18 5.97 -7.62 2.77
C SER A 18 6.51 -7.26 1.38
N GLY A 19 7.23 -6.14 1.22
CA GLY A 19 7.84 -5.74 -0.06
C GLY A 19 7.02 -4.76 -0.91
N LYS A 20 5.89 -4.25 -0.40
CA LYS A 20 5.03 -3.26 -1.08
C LYS A 20 5.82 -2.09 -1.66
N SER A 21 6.59 -1.40 -0.82
CA SER A 21 7.27 -0.17 -1.20
C SER A 21 8.23 -0.39 -2.36
N SER A 22 8.99 -1.49 -2.34
CA SER A 22 9.91 -1.84 -3.42
C SER A 22 9.16 -2.02 -4.75
N ILE A 23 8.06 -2.79 -4.74
CA ILE A 23 7.22 -3.02 -5.91
C ILE A 23 6.61 -1.69 -6.41
N ALA A 24 6.05 -0.89 -5.50
CA ALA A 24 5.42 0.38 -5.81
C ALA A 24 6.42 1.39 -6.42
N HIS A 25 7.64 1.48 -5.88
CA HIS A 25 8.71 2.32 -6.44
C HIS A 25 9.15 1.86 -7.83
N ILE A 26 9.29 0.55 -8.07
CA ILE A 26 9.67 0.04 -9.39
C ILE A 26 8.53 0.29 -10.40
N LEU A 27 7.28 0.00 -10.03
CA LEU A 27 6.13 0.27 -10.89
C LEU A 27 6.04 1.78 -11.21
N HIS A 28 6.19 2.62 -10.18
CA HIS A 28 6.25 4.06 -10.35
C HIS A 28 7.37 4.46 -11.30
N ARG A 29 8.54 3.83 -11.33
CA ARG A 29 9.55 4.20 -12.34
C ARG A 29 9.23 3.72 -13.75
N LYS A 30 8.54 2.58 -13.89
CA LYS A 30 8.25 1.94 -15.19
C LYS A 30 7.04 2.51 -15.93
N LEU A 31 6.00 2.95 -15.22
CA LEU A 31 4.88 3.63 -15.85
C LEU A 31 5.36 5.00 -16.31
N LEU A 32 5.20 5.37 -17.58
CA LEU A 32 5.65 6.66 -18.10
C LEU A 32 4.48 7.64 -18.31
N ASN A 33 3.30 7.12 -18.64
CA ASN A 33 2.07 7.87 -18.83
C ASN A 33 0.91 7.14 -18.15
N PRO A 34 -0.12 7.85 -17.63
CA PRO A 34 -0.20 9.31 -17.45
C PRO A 34 0.73 9.82 -16.32
N PRO A 35 0.82 11.15 -16.08
CA PRO A 35 1.46 11.69 -14.88
C PRO A 35 0.91 11.02 -13.62
N ARG A 36 1.80 10.74 -12.66
CA ARG A 36 1.47 9.86 -11.53
C ARG A 36 2.13 10.31 -10.24
N LEU A 37 1.54 9.90 -9.12
CA LEU A 37 2.09 10.08 -7.78
C LEU A 37 2.22 8.74 -7.08
N LEU A 38 3.36 8.51 -6.44
CA LEU A 38 3.50 7.50 -5.41
C LEU A 38 3.19 8.12 -4.05
N ILE A 39 2.19 7.57 -3.36
CA ILE A 39 1.71 8.08 -2.08
C ILE A 39 1.81 6.94 -1.07
N LYS A 40 2.60 7.13 -0.02
CA LYS A 40 2.84 6.09 0.99
C LYS A 40 2.27 6.52 2.34
N LEU A 41 1.61 5.60 3.05
CA LEU A 41 1.16 5.86 4.42
C LEU A 41 2.35 6.22 5.33
N ASP A 42 3.48 5.51 5.16
CA ASP A 42 4.73 5.78 5.86
C ASP A 42 5.17 7.25 5.75
N ASP A 43 5.03 7.87 4.58
CA ASP A 43 5.47 9.26 4.37
C ASP A 43 4.65 10.25 5.23
N LEU A 44 3.40 9.91 5.56
CA LEU A 44 2.57 10.68 6.48
C LEU A 44 2.96 10.41 7.93
N LEU A 45 3.15 9.13 8.29
CA LEU A 45 3.51 8.72 9.64
C LEU A 45 4.87 9.28 10.06
N TYR A 46 5.87 9.28 9.17
CA TYR A 46 7.21 9.81 9.44
C TYR A 46 7.26 11.35 9.51
N ARG A 47 6.19 12.04 9.10
CA ARG A 47 6.05 13.50 9.26
C ARG A 47 5.41 13.89 10.58
N LEU A 48 4.90 12.94 11.35
CA LEU A 48 4.41 13.20 12.70
C LEU A 48 5.59 13.43 13.66
N PRO A 49 5.40 14.16 14.76
CA PRO A 49 6.41 14.31 15.81
C PRO A 49 6.50 13.03 16.64
N LEU A 50 6.96 11.92 16.03
CA LEU A 50 6.95 10.58 16.62
C LEU A 50 7.73 10.48 17.93
N SER A 51 8.73 11.34 18.14
CA SER A 51 9.49 11.42 19.39
C SER A 51 8.72 12.05 20.56
N GLU A 52 7.65 12.78 20.27
CA GLU A 52 6.86 13.53 21.25
C GLU A 52 5.56 12.81 21.65
N ILE A 53 5.23 11.70 20.96
CA ILE A 53 3.98 10.97 21.19
C ILE A 53 4.24 9.56 21.72
N ASN A 54 3.38 9.10 22.62
CA ASN A 54 3.41 7.73 23.10
C ASN A 54 2.71 6.75 22.13
N ARG A 55 2.71 5.46 22.47
CA ARG A 55 2.16 4.40 21.62
C ARG A 55 0.65 4.53 21.37
N ASP A 56 -0.09 4.99 22.36
CA ASP A 56 -1.55 5.09 22.25
C ASP A 56 -1.95 6.33 21.46
N GLU A 57 -1.19 7.42 21.60
CA GLU A 57 -1.32 8.60 20.73
C GLU A 57 -0.98 8.26 19.28
N TYR A 58 0.10 7.50 19.04
CA TYR A 58 0.44 7.01 17.71
C TYR A 58 -0.71 6.23 17.06
N ARG A 59 -1.32 5.29 17.80
CA ARG A 59 -2.49 4.53 17.31
C ARG A 59 -3.67 5.42 16.97
N LYS A 60 -3.95 6.44 17.78
CA LYS A 60 -5.02 7.42 17.50
C LYS A 60 -4.75 8.26 16.25
N LEU A 61 -3.50 8.39 15.82
CA LEU A 61 -3.11 9.11 14.61
C LEU A 61 -3.14 8.23 13.35
N CYS A 62 -3.17 6.91 13.47
CA CYS A 62 -3.31 6.00 12.33
C CYS A 62 -4.56 6.34 11.50
N ASP A 63 -5.70 6.54 12.15
CA ASP A 63 -6.97 6.88 11.48
C ASP A 63 -6.90 8.21 10.71
N PRO A 64 -6.52 9.35 11.33
CA PRO A 64 -6.27 10.59 10.62
C PRO A 64 -5.27 10.48 9.46
N CYS A 65 -4.19 9.70 9.61
CA CYS A 65 -3.23 9.48 8.53
C CYS A 65 -3.86 8.74 7.34
N HIS A 66 -4.67 7.70 7.58
CA HIS A 66 -5.42 7.02 6.52
C HIS A 66 -6.46 7.94 5.86
N ASP A 67 -7.15 8.77 6.65
CA ASP A 67 -8.14 9.72 6.13
C ASP A 67 -7.49 10.84 5.30
N THR A 68 -6.28 11.25 5.69
CA THR A 68 -5.44 12.19 4.94
C THR A 68 -4.94 11.55 3.65
N LEU A 69 -4.43 10.31 3.71
CA LEU A 69 -3.98 9.53 2.56
C LEU A 69 -5.10 9.42 1.50
N SER A 70 -6.30 9.02 1.93
CA SER A 70 -7.46 8.88 1.04
C SER A 70 -7.93 10.22 0.47
N GLY A 71 -7.93 11.29 1.28
CA GLY A 71 -8.27 12.64 0.82
C GLY A 71 -7.29 13.17 -0.24
N TYR A 72 -5.98 13.03 0.01
CA TYR A 72 -4.94 13.42 -0.92
C TYR A 72 -5.02 12.63 -2.22
N THR A 73 -5.21 11.31 -2.12
CA THR A 73 -5.43 10.41 -3.26
C THR A 73 -6.61 10.87 -4.12
N LEU A 74 -7.76 11.15 -3.50
CA LEU A 74 -8.95 11.60 -4.23
C LEU A 74 -8.69 12.94 -4.94
N SER A 75 -8.02 13.89 -4.28
CA SER A 75 -7.68 15.19 -4.86
C SER A 75 -6.77 15.02 -6.08
N ALA A 76 -5.71 14.21 -5.96
CA ALA A 76 -4.77 13.95 -7.05
C ALA A 76 -5.45 13.30 -8.27
N ILE A 77 -6.33 12.32 -8.03
CA ILE A 77 -7.12 11.68 -9.11
C ILE A 77 -8.03 12.69 -9.80
N LYS A 78 -8.72 13.55 -9.04
CA LYS A 78 -9.56 14.62 -9.61
C LYS A 78 -8.76 15.63 -10.45
N SER A 79 -7.49 15.82 -10.12
CA SER A 79 -6.54 16.62 -10.91
C SER A 79 -5.95 15.89 -12.12
N GLY A 80 -6.39 14.66 -12.41
CA GLY A 80 -5.96 13.90 -13.60
C GLY A 80 -4.68 13.09 -13.41
N LEU A 81 -4.24 12.86 -12.17
CA LEU A 81 -3.04 12.07 -11.87
C LEU A 81 -3.42 10.60 -11.59
N LEU A 82 -2.62 9.67 -12.12
CA LEU A 82 -2.65 8.28 -11.65
C LEU A 82 -2.04 8.22 -10.25
N CYS A 83 -2.76 7.65 -9.29
CA CYS A 83 -2.24 7.44 -7.95
C CYS A 83 -1.77 6.00 -7.76
N ILE A 84 -0.56 5.83 -7.24
CA ILE A 84 -0.03 4.56 -6.74
C ILE A 84 0.06 4.70 -5.22
N VAL A 85 -0.77 3.96 -4.49
CA VAL A 85 -0.85 4.01 -3.03
C VAL A 85 -0.14 2.79 -2.45
N ASP A 86 0.78 3.02 -1.52
CA ASP A 86 1.43 2.00 -0.69
C ASP A 86 0.95 2.17 0.75
N THR A 87 0.15 1.22 1.23
CA THR A 87 -0.47 1.30 2.55
C THR A 87 -0.55 -0.06 3.22
N VAL A 88 -0.87 -0.02 4.51
CA VAL A 88 -1.32 -1.18 5.29
C VAL A 88 -2.68 -0.82 5.85
N PHE A 89 -3.74 -1.54 5.47
CA PHE A 89 -5.06 -1.27 6.04
C PHE A 89 -5.19 -1.94 7.41
N GLU A 90 -5.56 -1.16 8.42
CA GLU A 90 -6.02 -1.66 9.70
C GLU A 90 -7.55 -1.79 9.71
N GLU A 91 -8.12 -2.29 10.80
CA GLU A 91 -9.57 -2.51 10.93
C GLU A 91 -10.37 -1.24 10.62
N GLY A 92 -11.35 -1.34 9.72
CA GLY A 92 -12.19 -0.20 9.31
C GLY A 92 -11.52 0.78 8.33
N CYS A 93 -10.20 0.75 8.17
CA CYS A 93 -9.48 1.69 7.29
C CYS A 93 -9.83 1.47 5.81
N PHE A 94 -9.97 0.21 5.40
CA PHE A 94 -10.32 -0.12 4.01
C PHE A 94 -11.74 0.35 3.65
N GLU A 95 -12.70 0.17 4.55
CA GLU A 95 -14.09 0.60 4.37
C GLU A 95 -14.17 2.12 4.22
N ARG A 96 -13.47 2.87 5.08
CA ARG A 96 -13.39 4.34 4.95
C ARG A 96 -12.70 4.77 3.67
N PHE A 97 -11.58 4.13 3.32
CA PHE A 97 -10.82 4.43 2.10
C PHE A 97 -11.66 4.18 0.84
N SER A 98 -12.25 2.99 0.71
CA SER A 98 -13.08 2.60 -0.44
C SER A 98 -14.33 3.45 -0.56
N LYS A 99 -15.01 3.76 0.54
CA LYS A 99 -16.16 4.66 0.56
C LYS A 99 -15.80 6.07 0.07
N LYS A 100 -14.70 6.64 0.55
CA LYS A 100 -14.27 8.00 0.17
C LYS A 100 -13.89 8.09 -1.31
N LEU A 101 -13.36 7.01 -1.86
CA LEU A 101 -12.96 6.89 -3.26
C LEU A 101 -14.05 6.27 -4.14
N SER A 102 -15.31 6.28 -3.70
CA SER A 102 -16.44 5.83 -4.51
C SER A 102 -16.47 6.61 -5.84
N GLY A 103 -16.43 5.90 -6.97
CA GLY A 103 -16.42 6.50 -8.31
C GLY A 103 -15.04 6.61 -8.96
N VAL A 104 -13.96 6.24 -8.27
CA VAL A 104 -12.65 5.99 -8.93
C VAL A 104 -12.60 4.57 -9.48
N LYS A 105 -11.57 4.25 -10.28
CA LYS A 105 -11.32 2.91 -10.84
C LYS A 105 -10.09 2.31 -10.18
N PRO A 106 -10.22 1.76 -8.95
CA PRO A 106 -9.10 1.18 -8.24
C PRO A 106 -8.69 -0.17 -8.84
N PHE A 107 -7.39 -0.47 -8.72
CA PHE A 107 -6.82 -1.79 -8.88
C PHE A 107 -6.12 -2.16 -7.57
N TYR A 108 -6.75 -3.04 -6.79
CA TYR A 108 -6.29 -3.45 -5.47
C TYR A 108 -5.35 -4.65 -5.58
N ILE A 109 -4.14 -4.49 -5.07
CA ILE A 109 -3.08 -5.49 -5.09
C ILE A 109 -2.75 -5.91 -3.66
N LYS A 110 -2.92 -7.20 -3.39
CA LYS A 110 -2.43 -7.84 -2.17
C LYS A 110 -0.95 -8.13 -2.30
N VAL A 111 -0.17 -7.71 -1.33
CA VAL A 111 1.25 -8.07 -1.21
C VAL A 111 1.42 -8.92 0.04
N PHE A 112 1.42 -10.23 -0.19
CA PHE A 112 1.53 -11.25 0.85
C PHE A 112 2.97 -11.74 1.00
N CYS A 113 3.33 -12.06 2.24
CA CYS A 113 4.56 -12.77 2.57
C CYS A 113 4.31 -13.54 3.88
N PRO A 114 4.73 -14.81 4.00
CA PRO A 114 4.58 -15.60 5.23
C PRO A 114 5.21 -14.91 6.45
N LEU A 115 4.56 -15.05 7.61
CA LEU A 115 4.95 -14.38 8.86
C LEU A 115 6.42 -14.61 9.25
N GLU A 116 6.93 -15.84 9.09
CA GLU A 116 8.33 -16.14 9.42
C GLU A 116 9.32 -15.32 8.58
N ILE A 117 9.04 -15.15 7.28
CA ILE A 117 9.87 -14.35 6.38
C ILE A 117 9.73 -12.86 6.71
N LEU A 118 8.52 -12.42 7.07
CA LEU A 118 8.29 -11.04 7.51
C LEU A 118 9.10 -10.70 8.77
N LYS A 119 9.11 -11.59 9.77
CA LYS A 119 9.89 -11.45 11.00
C LYS A 119 11.39 -11.34 10.71
N GLN A 120 11.91 -12.20 9.83
CA GLN A 120 13.30 -12.14 9.40
C GLN A 120 13.63 -10.78 8.74
N ARG A 121 12.83 -10.36 7.75
CA ARG A 121 13.04 -9.09 7.04
C ARG A 121 12.92 -7.86 7.94
N GLU A 122 12.02 -7.91 8.93
CA GLU A 122 11.86 -6.82 9.90
C GLU A 122 13.08 -6.69 10.82
N ALA A 123 13.66 -7.83 11.24
CA ALA A 123 14.91 -7.83 12.00
C ALA A 123 16.10 -7.28 11.19
N GLU A 124 16.18 -7.62 9.89
CA GLU A 124 17.24 -7.14 8.99
C GLU A 124 17.15 -5.65 8.66
N ARG A 125 15.93 -5.08 8.60
CA ARG A 125 15.71 -3.68 8.21
C ARG A 125 16.21 -2.66 9.23
N GLY A 126 16.12 -2.97 10.53
CA GLY A 126 16.59 -2.10 11.62
C GLY A 126 15.88 -0.75 11.81
N ASP A 127 15.08 -0.29 10.83
CA ASP A 127 14.37 1.00 10.83
C ASP A 127 12.95 0.93 11.41
N ARG A 128 12.47 -0.27 11.75
CA ARG A 128 11.12 -0.51 12.28
C ARG A 128 11.15 -1.27 13.61
N LYS A 129 10.10 -1.03 14.40
CA LYS A 129 9.89 -1.75 15.66
C LYS A 129 9.58 -3.22 15.37
N ILE A 130 10.35 -4.11 15.97
CA ILE A 130 10.12 -5.56 15.93
C ILE A 130 8.71 -5.88 16.46
N GLY A 131 8.00 -6.77 15.76
CA GLY A 131 6.63 -7.19 16.04
C GLY A 131 5.57 -6.37 15.28
N THR A 132 5.96 -5.44 14.41
CA THR A 132 4.99 -4.65 13.63
C THR A 132 4.32 -5.53 12.57
N ALA A 133 5.09 -6.33 11.85
CA ALA A 133 4.55 -7.25 10.84
C ALA A 133 3.61 -8.31 11.44
N GLU A 134 3.93 -8.81 12.64
CA GLU A 134 3.11 -9.78 13.36
C GLU A 134 1.76 -9.19 13.78
N GLY A 135 1.76 -8.00 14.39
CA GLY A 135 0.52 -7.34 14.79
C GLY A 135 -0.41 -6.96 13.63
N GLN A 136 0.12 -6.94 12.41
CA GLN A 136 -0.63 -6.62 11.19
C GLN A 136 -1.14 -7.85 10.45
N PHE A 137 -0.58 -9.04 10.72
CA PHE A 137 -0.69 -10.20 9.83
C PHE A 137 -2.12 -10.67 9.57
N ASP A 138 -2.91 -10.82 10.64
CA ASP A 138 -4.27 -11.36 10.54
C ASP A 138 -5.30 -10.31 10.10
N ILE A 139 -5.01 -9.02 10.35
CA ILE A 139 -5.97 -7.93 10.13
C ILE A 139 -5.83 -7.27 8.75
N THR A 140 -4.61 -7.23 8.20
CA THR A 140 -4.29 -6.37 7.03
C THR A 140 -5.14 -6.67 5.80
N HIS A 141 -5.53 -7.94 5.65
CA HIS A 141 -6.22 -8.46 4.48
C HIS A 141 -7.69 -8.77 4.74
N LEU A 142 -8.17 -8.57 5.98
CA LEU A 142 -9.49 -9.00 6.39
C LEU A 142 -10.59 -8.22 5.66
N GLY A 143 -11.53 -8.93 5.03
CA GLY A 143 -12.68 -8.32 4.35
C GLY A 143 -12.37 -7.66 2.99
N ILE A 144 -11.12 -7.73 2.50
CA ILE A 144 -10.71 -7.04 1.27
C ILE A 144 -10.70 -8.00 0.09
N LYS A 145 -11.36 -7.61 -1.01
CA LYS A 145 -11.23 -8.27 -2.31
C LYS A 145 -10.11 -7.60 -3.11
N TYR A 146 -9.23 -8.41 -3.66
CA TYR A 146 -8.11 -7.96 -4.46
C TYR A 146 -8.26 -8.38 -5.92
N ASP A 147 -7.79 -7.51 -6.83
CA ASP A 147 -7.74 -7.79 -8.26
C ASP A 147 -6.49 -8.60 -8.63
N LEU A 148 -5.44 -8.52 -7.80
CA LEU A 148 -4.20 -9.27 -7.96
C LEU A 148 -3.59 -9.60 -6.59
N GLU A 149 -3.10 -10.84 -6.44
CA GLU A 149 -2.30 -11.25 -5.29
C GLU A 149 -0.85 -11.54 -5.70
N LEU A 150 0.10 -10.99 -4.93
CA LEU A 150 1.53 -11.16 -5.12
C LEU A 150 2.13 -11.78 -3.86
N ASP A 151 2.77 -12.94 -4.02
CA ASP A 151 3.51 -13.62 -2.96
C ASP A 151 5.00 -13.30 -3.08
N THR A 152 5.49 -12.38 -2.23
CA THR A 152 6.88 -11.90 -2.28
C THR A 152 7.86 -12.83 -1.56
N SER A 153 7.40 -13.98 -1.05
CA SER A 153 8.30 -15.08 -0.69
C SER A 153 8.77 -15.85 -1.92
N LYS A 154 8.06 -15.72 -3.04
CA LYS A 154 8.33 -16.44 -4.30
C LYS A 154 8.69 -15.53 -5.46
N LEU A 155 8.27 -14.27 -5.40
CA LEU A 155 8.46 -13.29 -6.45
C LEU A 155 9.46 -12.21 -6.01
N SER A 156 10.41 -11.90 -6.88
CA SER A 156 11.18 -10.67 -6.81
C SER A 156 10.27 -9.44 -7.03
N PRO A 157 10.71 -8.24 -6.63
CA PRO A 157 10.01 -7.00 -6.96
C PRO A 157 9.82 -6.80 -8.47
N GLU A 158 10.80 -7.17 -9.28
CA GLU A 158 10.76 -7.05 -10.74
C GLU A 158 9.76 -8.00 -11.39
N GLU A 159 9.70 -9.26 -10.92
CA GLU A 159 8.69 -10.23 -11.37
C GLU A 159 7.28 -9.79 -10.97
N SER A 160 7.14 -9.26 -9.75
CA SER A 160 5.90 -8.69 -9.24
C SER A 160 5.39 -7.55 -10.15
N VAL A 161 6.27 -6.59 -10.49
CA VAL A 161 5.90 -5.51 -11.44
C VAL A 161 5.59 -6.05 -12.82
N SER A 162 6.31 -7.07 -13.29
CA SER A 162 6.05 -7.69 -14.59
C SER A 162 4.65 -8.33 -14.65
N LYS A 163 4.17 -8.91 -13.55
CA LYS A 163 2.78 -9.40 -13.46
C LYS A 163 1.77 -8.27 -13.54
N ILE A 164 2.01 -7.15 -12.84
CA ILE A 164 1.14 -5.97 -12.86
C ILE A 164 1.02 -5.40 -14.28
N LEU A 165 2.16 -5.19 -14.96
CA LEU A 165 2.22 -4.63 -16.32
C LEU A 165 1.62 -5.54 -17.40
N ARG A 166 1.29 -6.80 -17.11
CA ARG A 166 0.50 -7.64 -18.02
C ARG A 166 -1.00 -7.32 -17.97
N ILE A 167 -1.46 -6.71 -16.87
CA ILE A 167 -2.86 -6.42 -16.59
C ILE A 167 -3.14 -4.94 -16.83
N VAL A 168 -2.23 -4.06 -16.37
CA VAL A 168 -2.37 -2.61 -16.54
C VAL A 168 -1.63 -2.12 -17.78
N GLU A 169 -2.19 -1.09 -18.42
CA GLU A 169 -1.53 -0.34 -19.50
C GLU A 169 -0.88 0.96 -19.00
#